data_AF-A0A2E0NCU7-F1
#
_entry.id   AF-A0A2E0NCU7-F1
#
_cell.length_a   1.000
_cell.length_b   1.000
_cell.length_c   1.000
_cell.angle_alpha   90.00
_cell.angle_beta   90.00
_cell.angle_gamma   90.00
#
_symmetry.space_group_name_H-M   'P 1'
#
loop_
_entity.id
_entity.type
_entity.pdbx_description
1 polymer ?
#
loop_
_entity_poly.entity_id
_entity_poly.type
_entity_poly.pdbx_seq_one_letter_code
_entity_poly.pdbx_strand_id
1 'polypeptide(L)'
;MPDPTINLITAPDKLLNKDASVLLVNPSDTVKDQFNHHATLFKAPINLYLYENRVEEVQWVLEVIAEVDYIILDIDNTNIEPWLIGYILSFGKTYYLTNRQDMLYNKINVKRIFELKQFFERTGYFGL
;
A
#
# COMPACT_ATOMS: atom_id res chain seq x y z
N MET A 1 13.46 2.48 -24.02
CA MET A 1 13.51 1.78 -22.72
C MET A 1 12.22 0.99 -22.63
N PRO A 2 12.21 -0.27 -22.19
CA PRO A 2 10.94 -0.97 -21.97
C PRO A 2 10.13 -0.20 -20.91
N ASP A 3 8.81 -0.16 -21.09
CA ASP A 3 7.91 0.46 -20.11
C ASP A 3 8.10 -0.20 -18.74
N PRO A 4 8.02 0.56 -17.63
CA PRO A 4 8.09 -0.02 -16.30
C PRO A 4 7.01 -1.09 -16.14
N THR A 5 7.43 -2.33 -15.85
CA THR A 5 6.52 -3.45 -15.65
C THR A 5 5.98 -3.42 -14.23
N ILE A 6 4.66 -3.24 -14.09
CA ILE A 6 3.96 -3.42 -12.81
C ILE A 6 3.47 -4.87 -12.76
N ASN A 7 3.96 -5.64 -11.80
CA ASN A 7 3.44 -6.98 -11.51
C ASN A 7 2.28 -6.83 -10.51
N LEU A 8 1.04 -6.81 -11.01
CA LEU A 8 -0.14 -6.82 -10.15
C LEU A 8 -0.32 -8.23 -9.56
N ILE A 9 -0.36 -8.32 -8.24
CA ILE A 9 -0.43 -9.57 -7.48
C ILE A 9 -1.64 -9.50 -6.55
N THR A 10 -2.48 -10.53 -6.61
CA THR A 10 -3.66 -10.69 -5.76
C THR A 10 -3.62 -12.06 -5.10
N ALA A 11 -4.33 -12.25 -3.99
CA ALA A 11 -4.41 -13.55 -3.34
C ALA A 11 -4.86 -14.65 -4.33
N PRO A 12 -4.31 -15.87 -4.23
CA PRO A 12 -3.32 -16.34 -3.25
C PRO A 12 -1.85 -16.13 -3.68
N ASP A 13 -1.60 -15.46 -4.81
CA ASP A 13 -0.28 -15.41 -5.43
C ASP A 13 0.71 -14.55 -4.63
N LYS A 14 1.99 -14.93 -4.67
CA LYS A 14 3.10 -14.18 -4.09
C LYS A 14 4.33 -14.30 -4.99
N LEU A 15 5.07 -13.21 -5.14
CA LEU A 15 6.28 -13.18 -5.96
C LEU A 15 7.52 -13.01 -5.07
N LEU A 16 8.36 -14.05 -5.01
CA LEU A 16 9.55 -14.09 -4.15
C LEU A 16 10.80 -13.57 -4.87
N ASN A 17 10.72 -12.35 -5.40
CA ASN A 17 11.86 -11.69 -6.02
C ASN A 17 12.37 -10.53 -5.14
N LYS A 18 13.27 -9.70 -5.67
CA LYS A 18 13.88 -8.57 -4.95
C LYS A 18 13.49 -7.21 -5.54
N ASP A 19 12.47 -7.20 -6.39
CA ASP A 19 11.96 -5.94 -6.94
C ASP A 19 11.26 -5.17 -5.82
N ALA A 20 11.23 -3.83 -5.96
CA ALA A 20 10.50 -3.00 -5.00
C ALA A 20 9.04 -3.46 -4.92
N SER A 21 8.49 -3.50 -3.70
CA SER A 21 7.19 -4.10 -3.45
C SER A 21 6.31 -3.23 -2.57
N VAL A 22 5.04 -3.09 -2.97
CA VAL A 22 4.06 -2.26 -2.30
C VAL A 22 2.77 -3.02 -2.14
N LEU A 23 2.20 -3.01 -0.93
CA LEU A 23 0.84 -3.47 -0.67
C LEU A 23 -0.12 -2.27 -0.64
N LEU A 24 -1.12 -2.26 -1.51
CA LEU A 24 -2.29 -1.40 -1.41
C LEU A 24 -3.42 -2.13 -0.68
N VAL A 25 -3.77 -1.65 0.50
CA VAL A 25 -4.85 -2.19 1.33
C VAL A 25 -6.11 -1.36 1.10
N ASN A 26 -7.08 -1.98 0.46
CA ASN A 26 -8.40 -1.43 0.15
C ASN A 26 -8.35 -0.05 -0.52
N PRO A 27 -7.53 0.19 -1.57
CA PRO A 27 -7.47 1.50 -2.18
C PRO A 27 -8.81 1.89 -2.80
N SER A 28 -9.26 3.12 -2.55
CA SER A 28 -10.34 3.73 -3.34
C SER A 28 -9.94 3.89 -4.81
N ASP A 29 -10.93 4.09 -5.70
CA ASP A 29 -10.65 4.30 -7.13
C ASP A 29 -9.75 5.52 -7.37
N THR A 30 -9.91 6.57 -6.56
CA THR A 30 -9.01 7.74 -6.58
C THR A 30 -7.56 7.36 -6.27
N VAL A 31 -7.32 6.48 -5.29
CA VAL A 31 -5.97 6.01 -4.96
C VAL A 31 -5.41 5.14 -6.10
N LYS A 32 -6.23 4.29 -6.72
CA LYS A 32 -5.83 3.49 -7.90
C LYS A 32 -5.44 4.38 -9.08
N ASP A 33 -6.24 5.39 -9.39
CA ASP A 33 -5.97 6.34 -10.47
C ASP A 33 -4.69 7.14 -10.23
N GLN A 34 -4.48 7.63 -9.01
CA GLN A 34 -3.23 8.30 -8.63
C GLN A 34 -2.03 7.35 -8.77
N PHE A 35 -2.17 6.08 -8.36
CA PHE A 35 -1.09 5.11 -8.49
C PHE A 35 -0.73 4.89 -9.96
N ASN A 36 -1.74 4.64 -10.82
CA ASN A 36 -1.54 4.45 -12.26
C ASN A 36 -0.88 5.67 -12.92
N HIS A 37 -1.29 6.87 -12.53
CA HIS A 37 -0.67 8.12 -13.02
C HIS A 37 0.81 8.17 -12.67
N HIS A 38 1.17 7.93 -11.40
CA HIS A 38 2.56 7.98 -10.93
C HIS A 38 3.41 6.80 -11.43
N ALA A 39 2.80 5.65 -11.73
CA ALA A 39 3.53 4.48 -12.20
C ALA A 39 4.20 4.68 -13.56
N THR A 40 3.73 5.64 -14.35
CA THR A 40 4.40 6.08 -15.59
C THR A 40 5.80 6.65 -15.36
N LEU A 41 6.12 7.04 -14.12
CA LEU A 41 7.42 7.62 -13.73
C LEU A 41 8.39 6.58 -13.16
N PHE A 42 7.97 5.32 -13.00
CA PHE A 42 8.82 4.27 -12.47
C PHE A 42 9.93 3.92 -13.48
N LYS A 43 11.13 3.66 -12.97
CA LYS A 43 12.31 3.35 -13.81
C LYS A 43 12.71 1.88 -13.75
N ALA A 44 12.09 1.08 -12.89
CA ALA A 44 12.30 -0.35 -12.81
C ALA A 44 10.98 -1.06 -12.45
N PRO A 45 10.94 -2.40 -12.58
CA PRO A 45 9.77 -3.18 -12.22
C PRO A 45 9.39 -3.02 -10.75
N ILE A 46 8.10 -3.15 -10.47
CA ILE A 46 7.54 -3.09 -9.13
C ILE A 46 6.51 -4.19 -8.94
N ASN A 47 6.49 -4.78 -7.75
CA ASN A 47 5.46 -5.70 -7.32
C ASN A 47 4.36 -4.93 -6.59
N LEU A 48 3.18 -4.90 -7.19
CA LEU A 48 2.01 -4.28 -6.62
C LEU A 48 1.07 -5.35 -6.08
N TYR A 49 1.05 -5.51 -4.76
CA TYR A 49 0.09 -6.36 -4.08
C TYR A 49 -1.19 -5.56 -3.83
N LEU A 50 -2.34 -6.11 -4.23
CA LEU A 50 -3.64 -5.47 -4.08
C LEU A 50 -4.57 -6.32 -3.21
N TYR A 51 -5.14 -5.70 -2.19
CA TYR A 51 -6.16 -6.29 -1.32
C TYR A 51 -7.45 -5.45 -1.34
N GLU A 52 -8.62 -6.10 -1.47
CA GLU A 52 -9.92 -5.43 -1.61
C GLU A 52 -11.02 -6.07 -0.73
N ASN A 53 -10.87 -5.95 0.60
CA ASN A 53 -11.87 -6.23 1.63
C ASN A 53 -12.43 -7.66 1.66
N ARG A 54 -11.63 -8.63 1.22
CA ARG A 54 -11.98 -10.06 1.28
C ARG A 54 -11.52 -10.66 2.60
N VAL A 55 -12.45 -10.91 3.51
CA VAL A 55 -12.13 -11.36 4.88
C VAL A 55 -11.44 -12.73 4.87
N GLU A 56 -11.81 -13.58 3.91
CA GLU A 56 -11.21 -14.88 3.66
C GLU A 56 -9.73 -14.82 3.26
N GLU A 57 -9.25 -13.66 2.77
CA GLU A 57 -7.87 -13.44 2.34
C GLU A 57 -7.02 -12.76 3.43
N VAL A 58 -7.53 -12.57 4.65
CA VAL A 58 -6.79 -11.90 5.74
C VAL A 58 -5.47 -12.60 6.05
N GLN A 59 -5.40 -13.93 5.99
CA GLN A 59 -4.14 -14.65 6.17
C GLN A 59 -3.10 -14.23 5.13
N TRP A 60 -3.49 -14.14 3.86
CA TRP A 60 -2.60 -13.69 2.79
C TRP A 60 -2.12 -12.26 3.02
N VAL A 61 -3.00 -11.36 3.49
CA VAL A 61 -2.61 -9.99 3.86
C VAL A 61 -1.55 -9.97 4.96
N LEU A 62 -1.70 -10.78 6.01
CA LEU A 62 -0.73 -10.88 7.10
C LEU A 62 0.65 -11.36 6.60
N GLU A 63 0.68 -12.31 5.66
CA GLU A 63 1.91 -12.80 5.04
C GLU A 63 2.56 -11.70 4.17
N VAL A 64 1.78 -11.06 3.29
CA VAL A 64 2.27 -10.01 2.39
C VAL A 64 2.78 -8.79 3.16
N ILE A 65 2.13 -8.40 4.27
CA ILE A 65 2.61 -7.33 5.16
C ILE A 65 4.03 -7.60 5.64
N ALA A 66 4.39 -8.86 5.91
CA ALA A 66 5.75 -9.19 6.33
C ALA A 66 6.76 -9.05 5.19
N GLU A 67 6.35 -9.38 3.96
CA GLU A 67 7.22 -9.49 2.78
C GLU A 67 7.49 -8.15 2.07
N VAL A 68 6.51 -7.23 2.00
CA VAL A 68 6.63 -6.01 1.14
C VAL A 68 7.52 -4.91 1.72
N ASP A 69 8.06 -4.04 0.88
CA ASP A 69 8.86 -2.88 1.32
C ASP A 69 8.00 -1.76 1.91
N TYR A 70 6.81 -1.55 1.34
CA TYR A 70 5.90 -0.48 1.76
C TYR A 70 4.45 -0.95 1.81
N ILE A 71 3.67 -0.30 2.67
CA ILE A 71 2.22 -0.52 2.78
C ILE A 71 1.52 0.83 2.64
N ILE A 72 0.48 0.88 1.81
CA ILE A 72 -0.44 2.01 1.73
C ILE A 72 -1.81 1.51 2.21
N LEU A 73 -2.30 2.10 3.29
CA LEU A 73 -3.58 1.77 3.90
C LEU A 73 -4.59 2.90 3.67
N ASP A 74 -5.64 2.63 2.90
CA ASP A 74 -6.79 3.54 2.79
C ASP A 74 -7.82 3.16 3.86
N ILE A 75 -7.78 3.86 5.00
CA ILE A 75 -8.60 3.52 6.18
C ILE A 75 -10.08 3.76 5.91
N ASP A 76 -10.43 4.79 5.13
CA ASP A 76 -11.83 5.13 4.90
C ASP A 76 -12.55 4.10 4.02
N ASN A 77 -11.79 3.42 3.16
CA ASN A 77 -12.30 2.37 2.29
C ASN A 77 -12.05 0.94 2.87
N THR A 78 -11.51 0.86 4.08
CA THR A 78 -11.25 -0.41 4.76
C THR A 78 -12.42 -0.79 5.67
N ASN A 79 -13.08 -1.90 5.36
CA ASN A 79 -14.19 -2.47 6.12
C ASN A 79 -13.79 -3.68 6.97
N ILE A 80 -12.48 -3.92 7.13
CA ILE A 80 -11.96 -5.02 7.94
C ILE A 80 -11.97 -4.66 9.43
N GLU A 81 -11.71 -5.68 10.25
CA GLU A 81 -11.64 -5.56 11.70
C GLU A 81 -10.70 -4.43 12.17
N PRO A 82 -11.12 -3.57 13.13
CA PRO A 82 -10.31 -2.46 13.64
C PRO A 82 -8.92 -2.88 14.17
N TRP A 83 -8.77 -4.11 14.67
CA TRP A 83 -7.48 -4.63 15.13
C TRP A 83 -6.47 -4.74 13.99
N LEU A 84 -6.92 -5.09 12.77
CA LEU A 84 -6.05 -5.26 11.62
C LEU A 84 -5.57 -3.89 11.10
N ILE A 85 -6.43 -2.86 11.15
CA ILE A 85 -6.01 -1.47 10.91
C ILE A 85 -4.90 -1.07 11.90
N GLY A 86 -5.11 -1.30 13.20
CA GLY A 86 -4.11 -1.01 14.23
C GLY A 86 -2.80 -1.78 14.02
N TYR A 87 -2.89 -3.06 13.65
CA TYR A 87 -1.75 -3.91 13.33
C TYR A 87 -0.97 -3.37 12.13
N ILE A 88 -1.63 -3.06 11.02
CA ILE A 88 -0.99 -2.47 9.82
C ILE A 88 -0.33 -1.13 10.14
N LEU A 89 -0.99 -0.28 10.93
CA LEU A 89 -0.43 1.03 11.33
C LEU A 89 0.82 0.90 12.19
N SER A 90 0.98 -0.20 12.95
CA SER A 90 2.14 -0.43 13.80
C SER A 90 3.46 -0.58 13.02
N PHE A 91 3.39 -0.87 11.72
CA PHE A 91 4.58 -1.03 10.88
C PHE A 91 5.13 0.33 10.43
N GLY A 92 6.42 0.55 10.67
CA GLY A 92 7.12 1.77 10.24
C GLY A 92 7.16 1.96 8.71
N LYS A 93 6.86 0.92 7.92
CA LYS A 93 6.74 0.95 6.46
C LYS A 93 5.34 1.31 5.93
N THR A 94 4.39 1.55 6.82
CA THR A 94 3.02 1.92 6.48
C THR A 94 2.87 3.42 6.29
N TYR A 95 2.24 3.80 5.19
CA TYR A 95 1.64 5.11 4.92
C TYR A 95 0.13 4.94 4.90
N TYR A 96 -0.63 5.95 5.32
CA TYR A 96 -2.08 5.79 5.40
C TYR A 96 -2.86 7.05 5.01
N LEU A 97 -4.07 6.83 4.49
CA LEU A 97 -5.04 7.84 4.11
C LEU A 97 -6.28 7.72 5.01
N THR A 98 -6.83 8.87 5.39
CA THR A 98 -8.15 8.98 6.02
C THR A 98 -8.62 10.42 5.96
N ASN A 99 -9.93 10.63 5.88
CA ASN A 99 -10.64 11.90 5.97
C ASN A 99 -11.13 12.16 7.40
N ARG A 100 -11.00 11.18 8.29
CA ARG A 100 -11.41 11.32 9.70
C ARG A 100 -10.48 12.31 10.42
N GLN A 101 -11.07 13.21 11.20
CA GLN A 101 -10.36 14.30 11.87
C GLN A 101 -10.00 13.96 13.33
N ASP A 102 -10.64 12.93 13.90
CA ASP A 102 -10.72 12.63 15.32
C ASP A 102 -9.87 11.43 15.77
N MET A 103 -9.03 10.88 14.89
CA MET A 103 -8.45 9.56 15.11
C MET A 103 -7.06 9.56 15.77
N LEU A 104 -6.92 8.70 16.79
CA LEU A 104 -5.66 8.33 17.47
C LEU A 104 -4.62 7.66 16.54
N TYR A 105 -4.94 7.40 15.27
CA TYR A 105 -4.02 6.76 14.31
C TYR A 105 -2.69 7.50 14.17
N ASN A 106 -2.71 8.83 14.25
CA ASN A 106 -1.49 9.66 14.21
C ASN A 106 -0.58 9.46 15.42
N LYS A 107 -1.08 8.90 16.53
CA LYS A 107 -0.29 8.51 17.70
C LYS A 107 0.41 7.17 17.49
N ILE A 108 -0.14 6.30 16.64
CA ILE A 108 0.45 5.00 16.29
C ILE A 108 1.45 5.17 15.15
N ASN A 109 1.07 5.94 14.12
CA ASN A 109 1.89 6.14 12.93
C ASN A 109 1.80 7.60 12.46
N VAL A 110 2.95 8.24 12.29
CA VAL A 110 3.05 9.65 11.86
C VAL A 110 3.04 9.83 10.34
N LYS A 111 3.07 8.74 9.56
CA LYS A 111 3.15 8.74 8.09
C LYS A 111 1.77 8.84 7.42
N ARG A 112 0.91 9.72 7.94
CA ARG A 112 -0.31 10.11 7.22
C ARG A 112 0.08 10.80 5.92
N ILE A 113 -0.65 10.50 4.87
CA ILE A 113 -0.60 11.18 3.58
C ILE A 113 -2.02 11.56 3.16
N PHE A 114 -2.13 12.62 2.37
CA PHE A 114 -3.40 13.08 1.78
C PHE A 114 -3.55 12.64 0.33
N GLU A 115 -2.43 12.42 -0.36
CA GLU A 115 -2.35 12.01 -1.75
C GLU A 115 -1.13 11.09 -1.93
N LEU A 116 -1.20 10.16 -2.88
CA LEU A 116 -0.10 9.22 -3.16
C LEU A 116 1.19 9.92 -3.62
N LYS A 117 1.08 11.11 -4.21
CA LYS A 117 2.23 11.93 -4.57
C LYS A 117 3.20 12.11 -3.40
N GLN A 118 2.68 12.35 -2.19
CA GLN A 118 3.51 12.53 -0.99
C GLN A 118 4.27 11.25 -0.62
N PHE A 119 3.69 10.08 -0.86
CA PHE A 119 4.37 8.81 -0.66
C PHE A 119 5.52 8.66 -1.66
N PHE A 120 5.24 8.84 -2.96
CA PHE A 120 6.27 8.68 -3.99
C PHE A 120 7.43 9.66 -3.87
N GLU A 121 7.17 10.91 -3.51
CA GLU A 121 8.22 11.90 -3.24
C GLU A 121 9.09 11.49 -2.04
N ARG A 122 8.49 10.95 -0.98
CA ARG A 122 9.22 10.50 0.22
C ARG A 122 10.03 9.23 -0.01
N THR A 123 9.58 8.34 -0.88
CA THR A 123 10.30 7.12 -1.24
C THR A 123 11.27 7.31 -2.41
N GLY A 124 11.32 8.51 -2.99
CA GLY A 124 12.12 8.79 -4.17
C GLY A 124 11.74 7.89 -5.35
N TYR A 125 10.45 7.59 -5.51
CA TYR A 125 9.94 6.65 -6.52
C TYR A 125 10.69 5.29 -6.47
N PHE A 126 10.93 4.79 -5.25
CA PHE A 126 11.64 3.54 -4.96
C PHE A 126 13.15 3.55 -5.23
N GLY A 127 13.79 4.73 -5.32
CA GLY A 127 15.24 4.84 -5.28
C GLY A 127 15.95 4.40 -6.56
N LEU A 128 15.38 4.72 -7.72
CA LEU A 128 15.98 4.55 -9.05
C LEU A 128 16.28 5.88 -9.76
#